data_AF-A0A7J0CLN6-F1
#
_entry.id   AF-A0A7J0CLN6-F1
#
_cell.length_a   1.000
_cell.length_b   1.000
_cell.length_c   1.000
_cell.angle_alpha   90.00
_cell.angle_beta   90.00
_cell.angle_gamma   90.00
#
_symmetry.space_group_name_H-M   'P 1'
#
loop_
_entity.id
_entity.type
_entity.pdbx_description
1 polymer ?
#
loop_
_entity_poly.entity_id
_entity_poly.type
_entity_poly.pdbx_seq_one_letter_code
_entity_poly.pdbx_strand_id
1 'polypeptide(L)' 'MRLAIALLDSGVYQPASAGNHKIRTTAERLGMHPPSDTTCRMVRALIRYGR' A
#
# COMPACT_ATOMS: atom_id res chain seq x y z
N MET A 1 -5.97 -4.27 -3.20
CA MET A 1 -6.82 -5.03 -2.25
C MET A 1 -5.98 -5.71 -1.17
N ARG A 2 -5.31 -6.86 -1.41
CA ARG A 2 -4.42 -7.51 -0.41
C ARG A 2 -3.30 -6.60 0.11
N LEU A 3 -2.69 -5.81 -0.77
CA LEU A 3 -1.61 -4.89 -0.39
C LEU A 3 -2.07 -3.76 0.54
N ALA A 4 -3.29 -3.25 0.35
CA ALA A 4 -3.83 -2.21 1.21
C ALA A 4 -4.12 -2.76 2.62
N ILE A 5 -4.65 -3.98 2.71
CA ILE A 5 -4.88 -4.67 3.98
C ILE A 5 -3.56 -4.91 4.72
N ALA A 6 -2.54 -5.43 4.04
CA ALA A 6 -1.21 -5.63 4.65
C ALA A 6 -0.57 -4.31 5.14
N LEU A 7 -0.83 -3.19 4.45
CA LEU A 7 -0.40 -1.88 4.91
C LEU A 7 -1.16 -1.45 6.19
N LEU A 8 -2.47 -1.69 6.26
CA LEU A 8 -3.25 -1.44 7.47
C LEU A 8 -2.80 -2.31 8.64
N ASP A 9 -2.55 -3.61 8.41
CA ASP A 9 -2.06 -4.55 9.42
C ASP A 9 -0.66 -4.19 9.93
N SER A 10 0.15 -3.56 9.08
CA SER A 10 1.48 -3.04 9.47
C SER A 10 1.45 -1.62 10.07
N GLY A 11 0.26 -1.08 10.36
CA GLY A 11 0.09 0.20 11.05
C GLY A 11 0.01 1.43 10.13
N VAL A 12 -0.14 1.26 8.82
CA VAL A 12 -0.20 2.35 7.85
C VAL A 12 -1.66 2.76 7.60
N TYR A 13 -2.23 3.52 8.54
CA TYR A 13 -3.63 3.96 8.50
C TYR A 13 -3.86 5.28 7.74
N GLN A 14 -2.79 6.01 7.46
CA GLN A 14 -2.86 7.30 6.76
C GLN A 14 -2.24 7.17 5.36
N PRO A 15 -2.93 7.63 4.30
CA PRO A 15 -2.39 7.59 2.95
C PRO A 15 -1.05 8.33 2.80
N ALA A 16 -0.82 9.38 3.59
CA ALA A 16 0.43 10.12 3.62
C ALA A 16 1.62 9.25 4.10
N SER A 17 1.37 8.28 4.98
CA SER A 17 2.37 7.34 5.51
C SER A 17 2.65 6.17 4.57
N ALA A 18 1.83 5.99 3.51
CA ALA A 18 1.99 4.98 2.48
C ALA A 18 2.76 5.52 1.25
N GLY A 19 4.04 5.86 1.45
CA GLY A 19 4.94 6.27 0.36
C GLY A 19 5.22 5.13 -0.64
N ASN A 20 5.61 5.46 -1.88
CA ASN A 20 5.83 4.47 -2.94
C ASN A 20 6.85 3.40 -2.52
N HIS A 21 7.95 3.82 -1.87
CA HIS A 21 8.94 2.88 -1.34
C HIS A 21 8.31 1.87 -0.37
N LYS A 22 7.53 2.34 0.62
CA LYS A 22 6.88 1.46 1.59
C LYS A 22 5.87 0.51 0.94
N ILE A 23 5.10 0.99 -0.03
CA ILE A 23 4.15 0.17 -0.81
C ILE A 23 4.90 -0.92 -1.58
N ARG A 24 6.01 -0.57 -2.26
CA ARG A 24 6.82 -1.52 -3.03
C ARG A 24 7.51 -2.55 -2.15
N THR A 25 8.14 -2.13 -1.05
CA THR A 25 8.73 -3.06 -0.06
C THR A 25 7.68 -4.01 0.53
N THR A 26 6.46 -3.52 0.78
CA THR A 26 5.37 -4.39 1.26
C THR A 26 4.94 -5.37 0.18
N ALA A 27 4.89 -4.96 -1.08
CA ALA A 27 4.61 -5.86 -2.20
C ALA A 27 5.70 -6.95 -2.35
N GLU A 28 6.97 -6.58 -2.23
CA GLU A 28 8.11 -7.51 -2.26
C GLU A 28 8.04 -8.54 -1.11
N ARG A 29 7.72 -8.09 0.11
CA ARG A 29 7.51 -8.99 1.28
C ARG A 29 6.37 -9.98 1.07
N LEU A 30 5.39 -9.62 0.26
CA LEU A 30 4.27 -10.49 -0.13
C LEU A 30 4.59 -11.36 -1.35
N GLY A 31 5.82 -11.31 -1.88
CA GLY A 31 6.23 -12.04 -3.08
C GLY A 31 5.60 -11.51 -4.37
N MET A 32 5.12 -10.26 -4.37
CA MET A 32 4.51 -9.63 -5.53
C MET A 32 5.52 -8.80 -6.32
N HIS A 33 5.30 -8.71 -7.63
CA HIS A 33 6.04 -7.77 -8.48
C HIS A 33 5.83 -6.33 -7.99
N PRO A 34 6.88 -5.47 -8.05
CA PRO A 34 6.76 -4.08 -7.63
C PRO A 34 5.62 -3.35 -8.33
N PRO A 35 4.70 -2.71 -7.60
CA PRO A 35 3.61 -1.96 -8.19
C PRO A 35 4.12 -0.70 -8.90
N SER A 36 3.48 -0.35 -10.01
CA SER A 36 3.66 0.93 -10.71
C SER A 36 3.22 2.11 -9.83
N ASP A 37 3.59 3.33 -10.23
CA ASP A 37 3.19 4.53 -9.50
C ASP A 37 1.68 4.75 -9.50
N THR A 38 1.01 4.41 -10.59
CA THR A 38 -0.45 4.42 -10.67
C THR A 38 -1.06 3.47 -9.65
N THR A 39 -0.54 2.23 -9.56
CA THR A 39 -0.99 1.26 -8.55
C THR A 39 -0.70 1.75 -7.13
N CYS A 40 0.44 2.40 -6.88
CA CYS A 40 0.73 3.01 -5.58
C CYS A 40 -0.26 4.14 -5.22
N ARG A 41 -0.70 4.94 -6.21
CA ARG A 41 -1.76 5.95 -6.00
C ARG A 41 -3.10 5.29 -5.68
N MET A 42 -3.47 4.20 -6.38
CA MET A 42 -4.70 3.45 -6.09
C MET A 42 -4.69 2.85 -4.68
N VAL A 43 -3.57 2.26 -4.24
CA VAL A 43 -3.42 1.71 -2.88
C VAL A 43 -3.65 2.80 -1.82
N ARG A 44 -3.10 4.01 -2.01
CA ARG A 44 -3.34 5.15 -1.13
C ARG A 44 -4.80 5.60 -1.11
N ALA A 45 -5.47 5.58 -2.25
CA ALA A 45 -6.90 5.87 -2.32
C ALA A 45 -7.70 4.83 -1.53
N LEU A 46 -7.37 3.55 -1.63
CA LEU A 46 -8.03 2.48 -0.89
C LEU A 46 -7.86 2.60 0.63
N ILE A 47 -6.68 2.99 1.12
CA ILE A 47 -6.46 3.27 2.55
C ILE A 47 -7.38 4.40 3.05
N ARG A 48 -7.69 5.40 2.21
CA ARG A 48 -8.63 6.48 2.56
C ARG A 48 -10.07 5.98 2.72
N TYR A 49 -10.48 5.01 1.89
CA TYR A 49 -11.84 4.45 1.89
C TYR A 49 -12.07 3.36 2.94
N GLY A 50 -11.02 2.70 3.42
CA GLY A 50 -11.13 1.72 4.51
C GLY A 50 -11.34 2.34 5.89
N ARG A 51 -11.68 3.63 5.96
CA ARG A 51 -12.01 4.36 7.19
C ARG A 51 -13.51 4.58 7.26
#